data_AF-A0A1B6IB43-F1
#
_entry.id   AF-A0A1B6IB43-F1
#
_cell.length_a   1.000
_cell.length_b   1.000
_cell.length_c   1.000
_cell.angle_alpha   90.00
_cell.angle_beta   90.00
_cell.angle_gamma   90.00
#
_symmetry.space_group_name_H-M   'P 1'
#
loop_
_entity.id
_entity.type
_entity.pdbx_description
1 polymer ?
#
loop_
_entity_poly.entity_id
_entity_poly.type
_entity_poly.pdbx_seq_one_letter_code
_entity_poly.pdbx_strand_id
1 'polypeptide(L)'
;GLSDTHNLDLTFSVLFNLASQYAANEMYSEAINTYLVITKNRMFHNANKLKVNIGNIYVKLGQYPKAIKMYRMALDQVPNTHKDLRIKIMHNIGILFVKMGQFSDACSSFEYIMQEKPDFKAGLHAIVCYYAMDDKDRMKQGFQMLLEVILDIDDEDKYIPTSEDPMSNLVLEAIRTDSLHALEKQIKREAERSILTAAKLIAPVIEDNFTAGYNWCVEAINNSVYAPLAGDLEINKAVTFLKQKEISQAMDTLKTFQRKESKVASTAASNMAFVHFLQGDVEQAEKCGELAREVDGYNAAAYVNLGNCS
;
A
#
# COMPACT_ATOMS: atom_id res chain seq x y z
N GLY A 1 21.30 51.83 24.88
CA GLY A 1 21.96 50.53 24.68
C GLY A 1 20.88 49.53 24.35
N LEU A 2 20.65 49.30 23.07
CA LEU A 2 19.76 48.24 22.60
C LEU A 2 20.58 46.96 22.64
N SER A 3 20.26 46.09 23.58
CA SER A 3 20.83 44.75 23.62
C SER A 3 20.47 44.04 22.33
N ASP A 4 21.47 43.79 21.49
CA ASP A 4 21.44 42.84 20.38
C ASP A 4 21.10 41.45 20.92
N THR A 5 19.81 41.19 21.18
CA THR A 5 19.30 39.85 21.40
C THR A 5 19.29 39.17 20.04
N HIS A 6 20.40 38.51 19.71
CA HIS A 6 20.49 37.61 18.56
C HIS A 6 19.28 36.67 18.57
N ASN A 7 18.33 36.92 17.65
CA ASN A 7 17.10 36.15 17.59
C ASN A 7 17.45 34.77 17.00
N LEU A 8 17.69 33.82 17.90
CA LEU A 8 18.07 32.45 17.57
C LEU A 8 17.01 31.76 16.73
N ASP A 9 15.73 32.01 17.00
CA ASP A 9 14.62 31.39 16.25
C ASP A 9 14.54 31.93 14.83
N LEU A 10 14.76 33.24 14.64
CA LEU A 10 14.85 33.85 13.32
C LEU A 10 16.06 33.31 12.55
N THR A 11 17.22 33.23 13.21
CA THR A 11 18.45 32.70 12.60
C THR A 11 18.28 31.24 12.19
N PHE A 12 17.67 30.41 13.04
CA PHE A 12 17.32 29.03 12.74
C PHE A 12 16.41 28.96 11.52
N SER A 13 15.33 29.74 11.50
CA SER A 13 14.33 29.72 10.43
C SER A 13 14.92 30.13 9.08
N VAL A 14 15.75 31.17 9.07
CA VAL A 14 16.44 31.63 7.84
C VAL A 14 17.38 30.56 7.32
N LEU A 15 18.24 29.98 8.18
CA LEU A 15 19.17 28.93 7.76
C LEU A 15 18.44 27.66 7.31
N PHE A 16 17.36 27.27 8.00
CA PHE A 16 16.55 26.12 7.65
C PHE A 16 15.88 26.30 6.29
N ASN A 17 15.27 27.45 6.06
CA ASN A 17 14.64 27.77 4.78
C ASN A 17 15.68 27.81 3.66
N LEU A 18 16.84 28.44 3.88
CA LEU A 18 17.93 28.48 2.92
C LEU A 18 18.42 27.08 2.55
N ALA A 19 18.69 26.23 3.53
CA ALA A 19 19.11 24.85 3.31
C ALA A 19 18.05 24.04 2.53
N SER A 20 16.78 24.27 2.83
CA SER A 20 15.66 23.60 2.15
C SER A 20 15.52 24.06 0.70
N GLN A 21 15.74 25.35 0.41
CA GLN A 21 15.77 25.88 -0.95
C GLN A 21 16.98 25.37 -1.74
N TYR A 22 18.17 25.28 -1.13
CA TYR A 22 19.31 24.63 -1.78
C TYR A 22 19.00 23.16 -2.13
N ALA A 23 18.36 22.42 -1.23
CA ALA A 23 17.97 21.03 -1.49
C ALA A 23 16.90 20.89 -2.58
N ALA A 24 15.98 21.86 -2.70
CA ALA A 24 14.96 21.90 -3.74
C ALA A 24 15.57 22.22 -5.12
N ASN A 25 16.58 23.09 -5.17
CA ASN A 25 17.32 23.45 -6.38
C ASN A 25 18.49 22.48 -6.68
N GLU A 26 18.52 21.31 -6.04
CA GLU A 26 19.55 20.27 -6.24
C GLU A 26 20.99 20.69 -5.92
N MET A 27 21.17 21.81 -5.22
CA MET A 27 22.45 22.28 -4.69
C MET A 27 22.80 21.52 -3.40
N TYR A 28 23.07 20.22 -3.55
CA TYR A 28 23.16 19.29 -2.43
C TYR A 28 24.33 19.57 -1.49
N SER A 29 25.48 20.01 -2.00
CA SER A 29 26.65 20.36 -1.17
C SER A 29 26.36 21.52 -0.23
N GLU A 30 25.77 22.59 -0.76
CA GLU A 30 25.41 23.82 -0.07
C GLU A 30 24.30 23.56 0.94
N ALA A 31 23.29 22.75 0.57
CA ALA A 31 22.24 22.31 1.47
C ALA A 31 22.80 21.54 2.66
N ILE A 32 23.67 20.54 2.42
CA ILE A 32 24.29 19.75 3.50
C ILE A 32 25.12 20.64 4.41
N ASN A 33 25.96 21.52 3.85
CA ASN A 33 26.80 22.42 4.63
C ASN A 33 25.95 23.34 5.52
N THR A 34 24.86 23.89 4.98
CA THR A 34 23.95 24.76 5.73
C THR A 34 23.23 24.01 6.85
N TYR A 35 22.71 22.80 6.59
CA TYR A 35 22.14 21.95 7.65
C TYR A 35 23.18 21.54 8.70
N LEU A 36 24.44 21.30 8.31
CA LEU A 36 25.51 20.98 9.26
C LEU A 36 25.83 22.16 10.19
N VAL A 37 25.78 23.40 9.71
CA VAL A 37 25.92 24.59 10.57
C VAL A 37 24.84 24.62 11.65
N ILE A 38 23.59 24.34 11.28
CA ILE A 38 22.46 24.30 12.23
C ILE A 38 22.66 23.16 13.23
N THR A 39 22.97 21.94 12.77
CA THR A 39 23.08 20.76 13.65
C THR A 39 24.27 20.81 14.62
N LYS A 40 25.33 21.56 14.30
CA LYS A 40 26.50 21.76 15.18
C LYS A 40 26.27 22.81 16.26
N ASN A 41 25.34 23.74 16.05
CA ASN A 41 25.05 24.79 17.01
C ASN A 41 24.18 24.25 18.15
N ARG A 42 24.76 24.14 19.34
CA ARG A 42 24.08 23.63 20.56
C ARG A 42 22.95 24.53 21.03
N MET A 43 22.88 25.79 20.56
CA MET A 43 21.82 26.73 20.91
C MET A 43 20.48 26.37 20.26
N PHE A 44 20.50 25.58 19.18
CA PHE A 44 19.28 25.16 18.49
C PHE A 44 18.76 23.83 19.06
N HIS A 45 17.73 23.94 19.89
CA HIS A 45 16.98 22.79 20.39
C HIS A 45 16.39 22.00 19.21
N ASN A 46 16.44 20.67 19.28
CA ASN A 46 15.94 19.76 18.22
C ASN A 46 16.65 19.86 16.85
N ALA A 47 17.74 20.61 16.69
CA ALA A 47 18.46 20.72 15.42
C ALA A 47 18.92 19.36 14.86
N ASN A 48 19.16 18.37 15.73
CA ASN A 48 19.51 17.01 15.32
C ASN A 48 18.44 16.31 14.49
N LYS A 49 17.16 16.71 14.57
CA LYS A 49 16.09 16.19 13.70
C LYS A 49 16.34 16.53 12.23
N LEU A 50 17.06 17.62 11.94
CA LEU A 50 17.44 18.02 10.59
C LEU A 50 18.43 17.06 9.92
N LYS A 51 19.06 16.16 10.68
CA LYS A 51 19.89 15.08 10.11
C LYS A 51 19.07 14.14 9.22
N VAL A 52 17.74 14.06 9.41
CA VAL A 52 16.85 13.36 8.48
C VAL A 52 16.89 14.00 7.09
N ASN A 53 16.91 15.34 7.00
CA ASN A 53 16.98 16.04 5.71
C ASN A 53 18.35 15.84 5.04
N ILE A 54 19.44 15.85 5.81
CA ILE A 54 20.77 15.48 5.30
C ILE A 54 20.76 14.03 4.78
N GLY A 55 20.13 13.11 5.52
CA GLY A 55 19.90 11.73 5.09
C GLY A 55 19.19 11.65 3.74
N ASN A 56 18.06 12.37 3.59
CA ASN A 56 17.29 12.42 2.34
C ASN A 56 18.13 12.92 1.16
N ILE A 57 19.00 13.91 1.38
CA ILE A 57 19.92 14.39 0.35
C ILE A 57 20.91 13.29 -0.04
N TYR A 58 21.51 12.57 0.92
CA TYR A 58 22.39 11.45 0.61
C TYR A 58 21.67 10.31 -0.13
N VAL A 59 20.38 10.09 0.13
CA VAL A 59 19.56 9.15 -0.66
C VAL A 59 19.46 9.58 -2.11
N LYS A 60 19.18 10.87 -2.37
CA LYS A 60 19.14 11.42 -3.74
C LYS A 60 20.49 11.29 -4.46
N LEU A 61 21.59 11.43 -3.72
CA LEU A 61 22.96 11.23 -4.23
C LEU A 61 23.36 9.75 -4.40
N GLY A 62 22.51 8.79 -4.05
CA GLY A 62 22.82 7.36 -4.10
C GLY A 62 23.80 6.88 -3.02
N GLN A 63 24.16 7.72 -2.06
CA GLN A 63 25.12 7.40 -1.00
C GLN A 63 24.42 6.79 0.22
N TYR A 64 23.83 5.61 0.04
CA TYR A 64 22.98 4.95 1.04
C TYR A 64 23.65 4.72 2.41
N PRO A 65 24.92 4.29 2.52
CA PRO A 65 25.56 4.11 3.83
C PRO A 65 25.67 5.41 4.64
N LYS A 66 25.95 6.54 3.96
CA LYS A 66 25.98 7.86 4.61
C LYS A 66 24.59 8.32 5.03
N ALA A 67 23.57 8.05 4.20
CA ALA A 67 22.18 8.35 4.55
C ALA A 67 21.73 7.60 5.81
N ILE A 68 22.01 6.29 5.90
CA ILE A 68 21.71 5.47 7.09
C ILE A 68 22.41 6.01 8.32
N LYS A 69 23.69 6.39 8.22
CA LYS A 69 24.43 7.00 9.33
C LYS A 69 23.72 8.27 9.84
N MET A 70 23.26 9.14 8.93
CA MET A 70 22.54 10.36 9.30
C MET A 70 21.18 10.07 9.93
N TYR A 71 20.44 9.08 9.42
CA TYR A 71 19.18 8.65 10.00
C TYR A 71 19.34 8.04 11.39
N ARG A 72 20.34 7.18 11.62
CA ARG A 72 20.64 6.62 12.94
C ARG A 72 20.99 7.72 13.95
N MET A 73 21.86 8.65 13.56
CA MET A 73 22.20 9.81 14.40
C MET A 73 21.00 10.71 14.71
N ALA A 74 20.01 10.77 13.82
CA ALA A 74 18.75 11.46 14.09
C ALA A 74 17.88 10.67 15.07
N LEU A 75 17.75 9.36 14.86
CA LEU A 75 16.94 8.44 15.67
C LEU A 75 17.39 8.40 17.13
N ASP A 76 18.71 8.40 17.39
CA ASP A 76 19.29 8.40 18.74
C ASP A 76 18.89 9.65 19.56
N GLN A 77 18.49 10.72 18.88
CA GLN A 77 18.11 11.99 19.48
C GLN A 77 16.59 12.16 19.56
N VAL A 78 15.81 11.26 18.96
CA VAL A 78 14.35 11.27 19.05
C VAL A 78 13.94 10.49 20.30
N PRO A 79 13.34 11.16 21.30
CA PRO A 79 12.83 10.48 22.49
C PRO A 79 11.89 9.33 22.13
N ASN A 80 11.88 8.27 22.94
CA ASN A 80 11.00 7.12 22.73
C ASN A 80 9.51 7.48 22.79
N THR A 81 9.15 8.64 23.35
CA THR A 81 7.79 9.19 23.33
C THR A 81 7.31 9.58 21.93
N HIS A 82 8.22 9.94 21.01
CA HIS A 82 7.88 10.33 19.64
C HIS A 82 7.88 9.13 18.68
N LYS A 83 7.01 8.15 18.95
CA LYS A 83 6.93 6.89 18.21
C LYS A 83 6.77 7.09 16.69
N ASP A 84 5.87 7.96 16.25
CA ASP A 84 5.61 8.17 14.81
C ASP A 84 6.85 8.64 14.04
N LEU A 85 7.65 9.53 14.63
CA LEU A 85 8.88 10.00 13.98
C LEU A 85 9.94 8.90 13.92
N ARG A 86 10.06 8.10 14.99
CA ARG A 86 10.97 6.93 15.03
C ARG A 86 10.60 5.92 13.95
N ILE A 87 9.31 5.60 13.82
CA ILE A 87 8.78 4.70 12.79
C ILE A 87 9.10 5.23 11.38
N LYS A 88 8.87 6.52 11.10
CA LYS A 88 9.20 7.13 9.79
C LYS A 88 10.69 7.03 9.46
N ILE A 89 11.56 7.30 10.43
CA ILE A 89 13.02 7.18 10.23
C ILE A 89 13.42 5.71 10.00
N MET A 90 12.88 4.78 10.79
CA MET A 90 13.12 3.35 10.64
C MET A 90 12.66 2.84 9.28
N HIS A 91 11.51 3.32 8.80
CA HIS A 91 10.97 2.95 7.49
C HIS A 91 11.90 3.40 6.37
N ASN A 92 12.44 4.62 6.46
CA ASN A 92 13.44 5.11 5.51
C ASN A 92 14.72 4.26 5.54
N ILE A 93 15.21 3.88 6.73
CA ILE A 93 16.36 2.98 6.86
C ILE A 93 16.07 1.62 6.21
N GLY A 94 14.91 1.02 6.47
CA GLY A 94 14.48 -0.24 5.88
C GLY A 94 14.45 -0.20 4.35
N ILE A 95 13.88 0.86 3.76
CA ILE A 95 13.91 1.06 2.29
C ILE A 95 15.34 1.16 1.76
N LEU A 96 16.26 1.80 2.48
CA LEU A 96 17.65 1.87 2.06
C LEU A 96 18.35 0.52 2.12
N PHE A 97 18.06 -0.30 3.11
CA PHE A 97 18.54 -1.68 3.16
C PHE A 97 18.04 -2.51 1.98
N VAL A 98 16.77 -2.37 1.60
CA VAL A 98 16.23 -2.98 0.37
C VAL A 98 16.99 -2.53 -0.87
N LYS A 99 17.25 -1.21 -1.01
CA LYS A 99 18.02 -0.66 -2.15
C LYS A 99 19.47 -1.15 -2.21
N MET A 100 20.05 -1.54 -1.08
CA MET A 100 21.39 -2.12 -1.01
C MET A 100 21.40 -3.65 -1.15
N GLY A 101 20.23 -4.30 -1.26
CA GLY A 101 20.12 -5.77 -1.29
C GLY A 101 20.30 -6.45 0.07
N GLN A 102 20.33 -5.68 1.17
CA GLN A 102 20.46 -6.18 2.54
C GLN A 102 19.07 -6.52 3.10
N PHE A 103 18.46 -7.58 2.58
CA PHE A 103 17.07 -7.94 2.94
C PHE A 103 16.89 -8.35 4.40
N SER A 104 17.88 -8.99 5.02
CA SER A 104 17.82 -9.37 6.44
C SER A 104 17.69 -8.16 7.36
N ASP A 105 18.51 -7.12 7.16
CA ASP A 105 18.46 -5.89 7.96
C ASP A 105 17.18 -5.08 7.69
N ALA A 106 16.67 -5.14 6.45
CA ALA A 106 15.40 -4.53 6.07
C ALA A 106 14.22 -5.20 6.79
N CYS A 107 14.19 -6.54 6.85
CA CYS A 107 13.18 -7.31 7.57
C CYS A 107 13.10 -6.88 9.03
N SER A 108 14.22 -6.88 9.76
CA SER A 108 14.22 -6.47 11.17
C SER A 108 13.72 -5.04 11.37
N SER A 109 13.98 -4.14 10.41
CA SER A 109 13.47 -2.77 10.44
C SER A 109 11.96 -2.72 10.26
N PHE A 110 11.39 -3.48 9.32
CA PHE A 110 9.94 -3.51 9.07
C PHE A 110 9.18 -4.31 10.14
N GLU A 111 9.75 -5.39 10.66
CA GLU A 111 9.23 -6.17 11.79
C GLU A 111 9.07 -5.29 13.04
N TYR A 112 10.08 -4.49 13.36
CA TYR A 112 10.00 -3.53 14.47
C TYR A 112 8.86 -2.52 14.26
N ILE A 113 8.70 -2.01 13.03
CA ILE A 113 7.59 -1.08 12.72
C ILE A 113 6.25 -1.76 12.94
N MET A 114 6.09 -2.98 12.45
CA MET A 114 4.86 -3.77 12.61
C MET A 114 4.54 -4.05 14.09
N GLN A 115 5.55 -4.20 14.95
CA GLN A 115 5.35 -4.38 16.40
C GLN A 115 4.93 -3.09 17.12
N GLU A 116 5.50 -1.94 16.76
CA GLU A 116 5.19 -0.66 17.41
C GLU A 116 3.88 -0.03 16.90
N LYS A 117 3.66 -0.09 15.58
CA LYS A 117 2.49 0.45 14.90
C LYS A 117 2.23 -0.37 13.62
N PRO A 118 1.37 -1.40 13.71
CA PRO A 118 0.99 -2.20 12.56
C PRO A 118 0.47 -1.30 11.42
N ASP A 119 1.00 -1.51 10.22
CA ASP A 119 0.68 -0.72 9.04
C ASP A 119 0.81 -1.57 7.77
N PHE A 120 -0.13 -1.43 6.84
CA PHE A 120 -0.15 -2.26 5.62
C PHE A 120 1.10 -2.09 4.76
N LYS A 121 1.64 -0.87 4.68
CA LYS A 121 2.83 -0.58 3.89
C LYS A 121 4.06 -1.25 4.49
N ALA A 122 4.25 -1.16 5.81
CA ALA A 122 5.35 -1.82 6.49
C ALA A 122 5.25 -3.35 6.39
N GLY A 123 4.04 -3.92 6.58
CA GLY A 123 3.80 -5.35 6.43
C GLY A 123 4.08 -5.86 5.01
N LEU A 124 3.61 -5.14 3.98
CA LEU A 124 3.92 -5.49 2.59
C LEU A 124 5.44 -5.43 2.32
N HIS A 125 6.14 -4.41 2.80
CA HIS A 125 7.60 -4.34 2.64
C HIS A 125 8.33 -5.49 3.35
N ALA A 126 7.88 -5.90 4.54
CA ALA A 126 8.42 -7.07 5.24
C ALA A 126 8.24 -8.35 4.40
N ILE A 127 7.04 -8.57 3.86
CA ILE A 127 6.74 -9.72 2.99
C ILE A 127 7.61 -9.73 1.74
N VAL A 128 7.80 -8.58 1.09
CA VAL A 128 8.70 -8.45 -0.07
C VAL A 128 10.14 -8.83 0.30
N CYS A 129 10.60 -8.46 1.49
CA CYS A 129 11.94 -8.84 1.95
C CYS A 129 12.03 -10.34 2.25
N TYR A 130 11.00 -10.96 2.87
CA TYR A 130 10.95 -12.42 3.06
C TYR A 130 10.94 -13.17 1.72
N TYR A 131 10.19 -12.66 0.74
CA TYR A 131 10.17 -13.17 -0.62
C TYR A 131 11.55 -13.12 -1.27
N ALA A 132 12.26 -12.00 -1.14
CA ALA A 132 13.62 -11.86 -1.67
C ALA A 132 14.65 -12.80 -1.00
N MET A 133 14.36 -13.28 0.21
CA MET A 133 15.18 -14.25 0.94
C MET A 133 14.72 -15.71 0.74
N ASP A 134 13.67 -15.96 -0.03
CA ASP A 134 13.05 -17.28 -0.24
C ASP A 134 12.60 -17.98 1.06
N ASP A 135 12.21 -17.20 2.07
CA ASP A 135 11.77 -17.72 3.37
C ASP A 135 10.26 -17.89 3.42
N LYS A 136 9.78 -19.08 3.05
CA LYS A 136 8.35 -19.40 2.94
C LYS A 136 7.58 -19.27 4.26
N ASP A 137 8.20 -19.65 5.38
CA ASP A 137 7.56 -19.59 6.70
C ASP A 137 7.37 -18.14 7.15
N ARG A 138 8.40 -17.30 6.97
CA ARG A 138 8.27 -15.86 7.26
C ARG A 138 7.33 -15.15 6.30
N MET A 139 7.22 -15.57 5.04
CA MET A 139 6.20 -15.05 4.12
C MET A 139 4.78 -15.29 4.65
N LYS A 140 4.48 -16.52 5.12
CA LYS A 140 3.18 -16.86 5.69
C LYS A 140 2.91 -16.06 6.97
N GLN A 141 3.89 -15.99 7.87
CA GLN A 141 3.79 -15.21 9.11
C GLN A 141 3.56 -13.73 8.83
N GLY A 142 4.33 -13.13 7.91
CA GLY A 142 4.19 -11.74 7.52
C GLY A 142 2.82 -11.44 6.92
N PHE A 143 2.27 -12.37 6.14
CA PHE A 143 0.93 -12.26 5.60
C PHE A 143 -0.15 -12.33 6.68
N GLN A 144 -0.02 -13.23 7.67
CA GLN A 144 -0.92 -13.27 8.82
C GLN A 144 -0.88 -11.96 9.62
N MET A 145 0.31 -11.44 9.91
CA MET A 145 0.47 -10.14 10.58
C MET A 145 -0.17 -8.99 9.79
N LEU A 146 -0.13 -9.04 8.44
CA LEU A 146 -0.78 -8.06 7.58
C LEU A 146 -2.32 -8.11 7.69
N LEU A 147 -2.89 -9.31 7.84
CA LEU A 147 -4.33 -9.53 7.98
C LEU A 147 -4.85 -9.19 9.39
N GLU A 148 -3.97 -9.19 10.40
CA GLU A 148 -4.30 -8.76 11.77
C GLU A 148 -4.36 -7.24 11.93
N VAL A 149 -3.86 -6.46 10.95
CA VAL A 149 -3.96 -4.99 10.98
C VAL A 149 -5.43 -4.60 10.85
N ILE A 150 -5.97 -3.90 11.84
CA ILE A 150 -7.37 -3.43 11.84
C ILE A 150 -7.44 -2.01 11.29
N LEU A 151 -8.38 -1.78 10.36
CA LEU A 151 -8.77 -0.45 9.92
C LEU A 151 -9.79 0.13 10.91
N ASP A 152 -9.44 1.23 11.57
CA ASP A 152 -10.37 2.03 12.38
C ASP A 152 -11.13 3.01 11.47
N ILE A 153 -11.95 2.46 10.58
CA ILE A 153 -12.78 3.22 9.63
C ILE A 153 -14.23 2.87 9.90
N ASP A 154 -15.09 3.89 10.02
CA ASP A 154 -16.54 3.72 10.18
C ASP A 154 -17.13 2.97 8.97
N ASP A 155 -18.04 2.03 9.22
CA ASP A 155 -18.68 1.22 8.17
C ASP A 155 -19.35 2.09 7.09
N GLU A 156 -19.13 1.76 5.82
CA GLU A 156 -19.69 2.53 4.68
C GLU A 156 -21.23 2.59 4.70
N ASP A 157 -21.87 1.63 5.36
CA ASP A 157 -23.32 1.56 5.51
C ASP A 157 -23.89 2.74 6.34
N LYS A 158 -23.06 3.42 7.13
CA LYS A 158 -23.44 4.61 7.91
C LYS A 158 -23.84 5.79 7.02
N TYR A 159 -23.38 5.81 5.76
CA TYR A 159 -23.61 6.93 4.83
C TYR A 159 -24.63 6.61 3.73
N ILE A 160 -25.33 5.48 3.84
CA ILE A 160 -26.42 5.13 2.93
C ILE A 160 -27.67 5.93 3.33
N PRO A 161 -28.35 6.62 2.38
CA PRO A 161 -29.62 7.28 2.65
C PRO A 161 -30.67 6.25 3.07
N THR A 162 -31.00 6.17 4.36
CA THR A 162 -32.00 5.22 4.89
C THR A 162 -33.34 5.89 5.20
N SER A 163 -33.38 7.23 5.26
CA SER A 163 -34.57 7.99 5.61
C SER A 163 -35.27 8.59 4.39
N GLU A 164 -36.61 8.63 4.41
CA GLU A 164 -37.43 9.41 3.46
C GLU A 164 -37.28 10.93 3.64
N ASP A 165 -36.58 11.39 4.69
CA ASP A 165 -36.34 12.81 4.96
C ASP A 165 -35.29 13.42 4.00
N PRO A 166 -35.67 14.39 3.15
CA PRO A 166 -34.74 15.02 2.20
C PRO A 166 -33.57 15.75 2.87
N MET A 167 -33.77 16.30 4.07
CA MET A 167 -32.72 17.06 4.76
C MET A 167 -31.61 16.14 5.27
N SER A 168 -31.99 15.01 5.86
CA SER A 168 -31.05 13.96 6.27
C SER A 168 -30.25 13.41 5.08
N ASN A 169 -30.90 13.23 3.92
CA ASN A 169 -30.23 12.75 2.71
C ASN A 169 -29.24 13.77 2.13
N LEU A 170 -29.55 15.07 2.16
CA LEU A 170 -28.62 16.15 1.77
C LEU A 170 -27.37 16.18 2.66
N VAL A 171 -27.54 15.98 3.96
CA VAL A 171 -26.41 15.91 4.90
C VAL A 171 -25.54 14.68 4.62
N LEU A 172 -26.15 13.52 4.36
CA LEU A 172 -25.42 12.30 3.99
C LEU A 172 -24.67 12.46 2.66
N GLU A 173 -25.26 13.11 1.67
CA GLU A 173 -24.59 13.40 0.39
C GLU A 173 -23.41 14.37 0.55
N ALA A 174 -23.55 15.37 1.42
CA ALA A 174 -22.45 16.26 1.77
C ALA A 174 -21.30 15.51 2.45
N ILE A 175 -21.60 14.56 3.35
CA ILE A 175 -20.56 13.74 4.01
C ILE A 175 -19.89 12.79 2.99
N ARG A 176 -20.66 12.18 2.09
CA ARG A 176 -20.11 11.28 1.04
C ARG A 176 -19.12 11.95 0.10
N THR A 177 -19.16 13.28 -0.02
CA THR A 177 -18.30 14.06 -0.91
C THR A 177 -17.23 14.84 -0.17
N ASP A 178 -17.14 14.70 1.15
CA ASP A 178 -16.18 15.44 1.96
C ASP A 178 -14.75 14.86 1.87
N SER A 179 -13.80 15.62 2.42
CA SER A 179 -12.40 15.24 2.43
C SER A 179 -12.07 14.08 3.38
N LEU A 180 -12.90 13.85 4.41
CA LEU A 180 -12.66 12.80 5.41
C LEU A 180 -13.04 11.43 4.83
N HIS A 181 -14.23 11.31 4.26
CA HIS A 181 -14.69 10.11 3.58
C HIS A 181 -13.79 9.75 2.39
N ALA A 182 -13.31 10.76 1.65
CA ALA A 182 -12.33 10.54 0.59
C ALA A 182 -11.02 9.92 1.12
N LEU A 183 -10.55 10.36 2.30
CA LEU A 183 -9.36 9.82 2.95
C LEU A 183 -9.60 8.39 3.47
N GLU A 184 -10.73 8.12 4.12
CA GLU A 184 -11.12 6.78 4.59
C GLU A 184 -11.14 5.78 3.44
N LYS A 185 -11.79 6.16 2.32
CA LYS A 185 -11.83 5.34 1.11
C LYS A 185 -10.43 5.09 0.54
N GLN A 186 -9.55 6.08 0.59
CA GLN A 186 -8.16 5.92 0.17
C GLN A 186 -7.41 4.93 1.06
N ILE A 187 -7.53 5.04 2.38
CA ILE A 187 -6.88 4.14 3.35
C ILE A 187 -7.37 2.70 3.13
N LYS A 188 -8.69 2.50 3.00
CA LYS A 188 -9.28 1.20 2.69
C LYS A 188 -8.72 0.61 1.40
N ARG A 189 -8.71 1.39 0.31
CA ARG A 189 -8.13 0.96 -0.98
C ARG A 189 -6.65 0.61 -0.87
N GLU A 190 -5.87 1.35 -0.10
CA GLU A 190 -4.45 1.09 0.12
C GLU A 190 -4.23 -0.21 0.90
N ALA A 191 -5.07 -0.49 1.91
CA ALA A 191 -5.06 -1.74 2.65
C ALA A 191 -5.42 -2.95 1.75
N GLU A 192 -6.56 -2.87 1.05
CA GLU A 192 -7.02 -3.91 0.12
C GLU A 192 -5.97 -4.21 -0.95
N ARG A 193 -5.40 -3.15 -1.55
CA ARG A 193 -4.31 -3.28 -2.53
C ARG A 193 -3.09 -3.96 -1.93
N SER A 194 -2.70 -3.62 -0.71
CA SER A 194 -1.53 -4.20 -0.05
C SER A 194 -1.72 -5.69 0.23
N ILE A 195 -2.88 -6.08 0.74
CA ILE A 195 -3.24 -7.48 1.01
C ILE A 195 -3.24 -8.29 -0.30
N LEU A 196 -3.95 -7.81 -1.32
CA LEU A 196 -4.02 -8.51 -2.61
C LEU A 196 -2.66 -8.58 -3.31
N THR A 197 -1.83 -7.55 -3.18
CA THR A 197 -0.47 -7.55 -3.74
C THR A 197 0.43 -8.55 -3.03
N ALA A 198 0.38 -8.60 -1.69
CA ALA A 198 1.11 -9.58 -0.90
C ALA A 198 0.67 -11.01 -1.26
N ALA A 199 -0.64 -11.28 -1.28
CA ALA A 199 -1.17 -12.60 -1.63
C ALA A 199 -0.74 -13.05 -3.02
N LYS A 200 -0.82 -12.17 -4.04
CA LYS A 200 -0.35 -12.46 -5.40
C LYS A 200 1.15 -12.76 -5.49
N LEU A 201 1.94 -12.09 -4.66
CA LEU A 201 3.39 -12.27 -4.63
C LEU A 201 3.78 -13.63 -4.05
N ILE A 202 3.16 -14.01 -2.92
CA ILE A 202 3.56 -15.18 -2.16
C ILE A 202 2.85 -16.45 -2.60
N ALA A 203 1.59 -16.38 -3.07
CA ALA A 203 0.78 -17.56 -3.40
C ALA A 203 1.47 -18.56 -4.36
N PRO A 204 2.24 -18.14 -5.39
CA PRO A 204 2.92 -19.08 -6.27
C PRO A 204 4.11 -19.83 -5.64
N VAL A 205 4.64 -19.38 -4.49
CA VAL A 205 5.91 -19.88 -3.93
C VAL A 205 5.80 -20.50 -2.53
N ILE A 206 4.78 -20.14 -1.75
CA ILE A 206 4.64 -20.55 -0.34
C ILE A 206 4.33 -22.03 -0.14
N GLU A 207 3.84 -22.69 -1.17
CA GLU A 207 3.46 -24.10 -1.19
C GLU A 207 4.06 -24.80 -2.41
N ASP A 208 4.06 -26.12 -2.42
CA ASP A 208 4.62 -26.92 -3.51
C ASP A 208 3.80 -26.84 -4.80
N ASN A 209 2.51 -26.54 -4.67
CA ASN A 209 1.59 -26.45 -5.80
C ASN A 209 0.96 -25.06 -5.88
N PHE A 210 0.88 -24.54 -7.11
CA PHE A 210 0.28 -23.24 -7.42
C PHE A 210 -1.12 -23.10 -6.80
N THR A 211 -1.97 -24.10 -6.99
CA THR A 211 -3.33 -24.13 -6.45
C THR A 211 -3.34 -24.15 -4.92
N ALA A 212 -2.40 -24.86 -4.29
CA ALA A 212 -2.34 -24.97 -2.83
C ALA A 212 -1.98 -23.64 -2.18
N GLY A 213 -1.00 -22.91 -2.72
CA GLY A 213 -0.61 -21.61 -2.18
C GLY A 213 -1.70 -20.55 -2.35
N TYR A 214 -2.41 -20.53 -3.48
CA TYR A 214 -3.58 -19.66 -3.63
C TYR A 214 -4.71 -20.02 -2.66
N ASN A 215 -5.01 -21.31 -2.50
CA ASN A 215 -6.03 -21.75 -1.55
C ASN A 215 -5.68 -21.37 -0.11
N TRP A 216 -4.41 -21.50 0.28
CA TRP A 216 -3.94 -21.06 1.59
C TRP A 216 -4.14 -19.56 1.81
N CYS A 217 -3.77 -18.72 0.82
CA CYS A 217 -3.99 -17.27 0.92
C CYS A 217 -5.49 -16.91 1.00
N VAL A 218 -6.34 -17.60 0.23
CA VAL A 218 -7.81 -17.41 0.27
C VAL A 218 -8.38 -17.79 1.63
N GLU A 219 -7.95 -18.93 2.20
CA GLU A 219 -8.35 -19.37 3.53
C GLU A 219 -7.90 -18.40 4.62
N ALA A 220 -6.65 -17.93 4.56
CA ALA A 220 -6.13 -16.93 5.48
C ALA A 220 -6.94 -15.62 5.44
N ILE A 221 -7.30 -15.13 4.25
CA ILE A 221 -8.15 -13.95 4.08
C ILE A 221 -9.57 -14.20 4.63
N ASN A 222 -10.18 -15.35 4.32
CA ASN A 222 -11.52 -15.70 4.81
C ASN A 222 -11.61 -15.77 6.34
N ASN A 223 -10.52 -16.15 7.00
CA ASN A 223 -10.43 -16.21 8.46
C ASN A 223 -10.12 -14.84 9.11
N SER A 224 -10.09 -13.76 8.33
CA SER A 224 -9.79 -12.39 8.80
C SER A 224 -10.97 -11.45 8.57
N VAL A 225 -10.86 -10.22 9.09
CA VAL A 225 -11.80 -9.11 8.79
C VAL A 225 -11.86 -8.75 7.30
N TYR A 226 -10.89 -9.21 6.50
CA TYR A 226 -10.81 -8.97 5.06
C TYR A 226 -11.46 -10.06 4.20
N ALA A 227 -12.29 -10.93 4.77
CA ALA A 227 -12.99 -11.99 4.05
C ALA A 227 -13.64 -11.57 2.70
N PRO A 228 -14.22 -10.36 2.54
CA PRO A 228 -14.74 -9.91 1.24
C PRO A 228 -13.71 -9.92 0.10
N LEU A 229 -12.41 -9.78 0.40
CA LEU A 229 -11.32 -9.78 -0.60
C LEU A 229 -10.96 -11.18 -1.11
N ALA A 230 -11.44 -12.24 -0.47
CA ALA A 230 -11.17 -13.61 -0.90
C ALA A 230 -11.66 -13.87 -2.32
N GLY A 231 -12.84 -13.33 -2.67
CA GLY A 231 -13.39 -13.41 -4.02
C GLY A 231 -12.48 -12.76 -5.06
N ASP A 232 -11.94 -11.56 -4.77
CA ASP A 232 -11.01 -10.89 -5.67
C ASP A 232 -9.72 -11.70 -5.86
N LEU A 233 -9.21 -12.35 -4.81
CA LEU A 233 -8.02 -13.20 -4.92
C LEU A 233 -8.28 -14.44 -5.81
N GLU A 234 -9.45 -15.06 -5.73
CA GLU A 234 -9.82 -16.18 -6.62
C GLU A 234 -9.96 -15.74 -8.08
N ILE A 235 -10.49 -14.54 -8.36
CA ILE A 235 -10.47 -13.98 -9.72
C ILE A 235 -9.03 -13.80 -10.21
N ASN A 236 -8.13 -13.33 -9.35
CA ASN A 236 -6.72 -13.21 -9.69
C ASN A 236 -6.04 -14.56 -9.94
N LYS A 237 -6.43 -15.62 -9.24
CA LYS A 237 -6.00 -17.00 -9.51
C LYS A 237 -6.40 -17.42 -10.93
N ALA A 238 -7.66 -17.19 -11.32
CA ALA A 238 -8.14 -17.48 -12.67
C ALA A 238 -7.38 -16.70 -13.76
N VAL A 239 -7.15 -15.40 -13.55
CA VAL A 239 -6.35 -14.57 -14.47
C VAL A 239 -4.91 -15.09 -14.61
N THR A 240 -4.35 -15.65 -13.54
CA THR A 240 -3.00 -16.21 -13.57
C THR A 240 -2.95 -17.53 -14.35
N PHE A 241 -3.97 -18.40 -14.23
CA PHE A 241 -4.12 -19.56 -15.11
C PHE A 241 -4.24 -19.17 -16.58
N LEU A 242 -4.98 -18.08 -16.90
CA LEU A 242 -5.05 -17.57 -18.27
C LEU A 242 -3.67 -17.14 -18.79
N LYS A 243 -2.84 -16.49 -17.97
CA LYS A 243 -1.45 -16.14 -18.33
C LYS A 243 -0.58 -17.38 -18.58
N GLN A 244 -0.85 -18.47 -17.87
CA GLN A 244 -0.18 -19.77 -18.06
C GLN A 244 -0.77 -20.59 -19.22
N LYS A 245 -1.80 -20.08 -19.91
CA LYS A 245 -2.56 -20.76 -20.97
C LYS A 245 -3.37 -21.97 -20.51
N GLU A 246 -3.63 -22.08 -19.21
CA GLU A 246 -4.46 -23.12 -18.60
C GLU A 246 -5.94 -22.71 -18.60
N ILE A 247 -6.53 -22.64 -19.80
CA ILE A 247 -7.87 -22.06 -20.00
C ILE A 247 -8.97 -22.86 -19.28
N SER A 248 -8.87 -24.20 -19.24
CA SER A 248 -9.85 -25.05 -18.57
C SER A 248 -9.96 -24.73 -17.07
N GLN A 249 -8.83 -24.71 -16.37
CA GLN A 249 -8.78 -24.41 -14.94
C GLN A 249 -9.22 -22.98 -14.62
N ALA A 250 -8.87 -22.03 -15.49
CA ALA A 250 -9.34 -20.65 -15.37
C ALA A 250 -10.88 -20.58 -15.46
N MET A 251 -11.48 -21.25 -16.44
CA MET A 251 -12.94 -21.28 -16.61
C MET A 251 -13.65 -21.97 -15.45
N ASP A 252 -13.11 -23.08 -14.95
CA ASP A 252 -13.67 -23.78 -13.79
C ASP A 252 -13.64 -22.90 -12.54
N THR A 253 -12.57 -22.12 -12.35
CA THR A 253 -12.46 -21.15 -11.25
C THR A 253 -13.46 -20.00 -11.41
N LEU A 254 -13.67 -19.48 -12.62
CA LEU A 254 -14.60 -18.36 -12.85
C LEU A 254 -16.07 -18.77 -12.68
N LYS A 255 -16.43 -20.00 -13.08
CA LYS A 255 -17.79 -20.53 -12.98
C LYS A 255 -18.30 -20.62 -11.54
N THR A 256 -17.42 -20.77 -10.54
CA THR A 256 -17.84 -20.83 -9.12
C THR A 256 -18.52 -19.54 -8.65
N PHE A 257 -18.23 -18.41 -9.31
CA PHE A 257 -18.76 -17.09 -8.97
C PHE A 257 -20.07 -16.74 -9.68
N GLN A 258 -20.45 -17.49 -10.73
CA GLN A 258 -21.60 -17.16 -11.57
C GLN A 258 -22.94 -17.15 -10.81
N ARG A 259 -23.01 -17.84 -9.67
CA ARG A 259 -24.23 -17.93 -8.83
C ARG A 259 -24.31 -16.89 -7.72
N LYS A 260 -23.32 -16.01 -7.58
CA LYS A 260 -23.29 -14.99 -6.51
C LYS A 260 -23.70 -13.64 -7.07
N GLU A 261 -24.67 -12.96 -6.48
CA GLU A 261 -24.98 -11.56 -6.81
C GLU A 261 -23.95 -10.64 -6.16
N SER A 262 -22.81 -10.44 -6.83
CA SER A 262 -21.73 -9.61 -6.30
C SER A 262 -20.92 -8.98 -7.43
N LYS A 263 -20.22 -7.89 -7.11
CA LYS A 263 -19.26 -7.25 -8.03
C LYS A 263 -18.19 -8.23 -8.54
N VAL A 264 -17.80 -9.19 -7.70
CA VAL A 264 -16.88 -10.27 -8.07
C VAL A 264 -17.46 -11.15 -9.18
N ALA A 265 -18.76 -11.44 -9.14
CA ALA A 265 -19.43 -12.21 -10.18
C ALA A 265 -19.54 -11.46 -11.52
N SER A 266 -19.79 -10.15 -11.49
CA SER A 266 -19.73 -9.33 -12.73
C SER A 266 -18.31 -9.36 -13.35
N THR A 267 -17.29 -9.26 -12.50
CA THR A 267 -15.88 -9.36 -12.94
C THR A 267 -15.57 -10.76 -13.49
N ALA A 268 -16.07 -11.82 -12.85
CA ALA A 268 -15.91 -13.19 -13.32
C ALA A 268 -16.57 -13.41 -14.69
N ALA A 269 -17.82 -12.96 -14.84
CA ALA A 269 -18.58 -13.04 -16.09
C ALA A 269 -17.89 -12.24 -17.21
N SER A 270 -17.34 -11.06 -16.90
CA SER A 270 -16.55 -10.28 -17.85
C SER A 270 -15.30 -11.03 -18.33
N ASN A 271 -14.56 -11.65 -17.40
CA ASN A 271 -13.39 -12.45 -17.75
C ASN A 271 -13.77 -13.69 -18.57
N MET A 272 -14.89 -14.34 -18.26
CA MET A 272 -15.40 -15.46 -19.05
C MET A 272 -15.79 -15.02 -20.47
N ALA A 273 -16.46 -13.87 -20.62
CA ALA A 273 -16.82 -13.32 -21.93
C ALA A 273 -15.56 -13.12 -22.79
N PHE A 274 -14.51 -12.56 -22.21
CA PHE A 274 -13.22 -12.40 -22.88
C PHE A 274 -12.60 -13.75 -23.30
N VAL A 275 -12.65 -14.77 -22.44
CA VAL A 275 -12.12 -16.10 -22.76
C VAL A 275 -12.89 -16.77 -23.88
N HIS A 276 -14.23 -16.74 -23.84
CA HIS A 276 -15.08 -17.29 -24.90
C HIS A 276 -14.85 -16.60 -26.25
N PHE A 277 -14.70 -15.27 -26.23
CA PHE A 277 -14.35 -14.49 -27.42
C PHE A 277 -13.02 -14.94 -28.02
N LEU A 278 -11.98 -15.13 -27.19
CA LEU A 278 -10.68 -15.64 -27.65
C LEU A 278 -10.73 -17.07 -28.19
N GLN A 279 -11.70 -17.88 -27.77
CA GLN A 279 -11.95 -19.23 -28.28
C GLN A 279 -12.75 -19.24 -29.60
N GLY A 280 -13.28 -18.09 -30.03
CA GLY A 280 -14.13 -17.96 -31.22
C GLY A 280 -15.61 -18.27 -30.97
N ASP A 281 -16.01 -18.47 -29.72
CA ASP A 281 -17.40 -18.69 -29.32
C ASP A 281 -18.06 -17.35 -28.97
N VAL A 282 -18.47 -16.62 -30.02
CA VAL A 282 -19.01 -15.26 -29.90
C VAL A 282 -20.37 -15.25 -29.20
N GLU A 283 -21.21 -16.26 -29.43
CA GLU A 283 -22.54 -16.36 -28.82
C GLU A 283 -22.45 -16.49 -27.29
N GLN A 284 -21.57 -17.37 -26.81
CA GLN A 284 -21.36 -17.53 -25.38
C GLN A 284 -20.63 -16.33 -24.75
N ALA A 285 -19.76 -15.66 -25.51
CA ALA A 285 -19.09 -14.43 -25.09
C ALA A 285 -20.09 -13.28 -24.87
N GLU A 286 -21.01 -13.08 -25.80
CA GLU A 286 -22.08 -12.07 -25.72
C GLU A 286 -22.95 -12.31 -24.49
N LYS A 287 -23.42 -13.55 -24.29
CA LYS A 287 -24.22 -13.94 -23.12
C LYS A 287 -23.53 -13.67 -21.79
N CYS A 288 -22.22 -13.95 -21.69
CA CYS A 288 -21.46 -13.65 -20.47
C CYS A 288 -21.26 -12.14 -20.27
N GLY A 289 -21.09 -11.38 -21.35
CA GLY A 289 -20.97 -9.92 -21.30
C GLY A 289 -22.27 -9.25 -20.86
N GLU A 290 -23.42 -9.72 -21.34
CA GLU A 290 -24.74 -9.24 -20.91
C GLU A 290 -24.98 -9.51 -19.43
N LEU A 291 -24.68 -10.73 -18.96
CA LEU A 291 -24.77 -11.08 -17.54
C LEU A 291 -23.89 -10.16 -16.68
N ALA A 292 -22.68 -9.86 -17.12
CA ALA A 292 -21.78 -8.97 -16.39
C ALA A 292 -22.37 -7.54 -16.26
N ARG A 293 -22.98 -7.04 -17.34
CA ARG A 293 -23.65 -5.73 -17.38
C ARG A 293 -24.89 -5.69 -16.49
N GLU A 294 -25.69 -6.75 -16.46
CA GLU A 294 -26.88 -6.84 -15.61
C GLU A 294 -26.53 -6.82 -14.12
N VAL A 295 -25.43 -7.49 -13.74
CA VAL A 295 -24.96 -7.53 -12.34
C VAL A 295 -24.27 -6.22 -11.93
N ASP A 296 -23.50 -5.58 -12.83
CA ASP A 296 -22.84 -4.30 -12.56
C ASP A 296 -22.89 -3.39 -13.80
N GLY A 297 -23.85 -2.48 -13.83
CA GLY A 297 -24.01 -1.50 -14.92
C GLY A 297 -22.86 -0.50 -15.05
N TYR A 298 -21.93 -0.43 -14.08
CA TYR A 298 -20.75 0.43 -14.15
C TYR A 298 -19.49 -0.33 -14.60
N ASN A 299 -19.60 -1.62 -14.91
CA ASN A 299 -18.47 -2.43 -15.36
C ASN A 299 -18.08 -2.11 -16.81
N ALA A 300 -17.14 -1.19 -16.99
CA ALA A 300 -16.64 -0.78 -18.31
C ALA A 300 -16.05 -1.95 -19.13
N ALA A 301 -15.45 -2.96 -18.48
CA ALA A 301 -14.87 -4.11 -19.19
C ALA A 301 -15.94 -4.97 -19.85
N ALA A 302 -17.13 -5.08 -19.24
CA ALA A 302 -18.26 -5.78 -19.83
C ALA A 302 -18.70 -5.12 -21.15
N TYR A 303 -18.80 -3.78 -21.17
CA TYR A 303 -19.15 -3.03 -22.38
C TYR A 303 -18.10 -3.18 -23.49
N VAL A 304 -16.81 -3.16 -23.14
CA VAL A 304 -15.73 -3.38 -24.11
C VAL A 304 -15.83 -4.79 -24.70
N ASN A 305 -16.07 -5.81 -23.88
CA ASN A 305 -16.21 -7.18 -24.37
C ASN A 305 -17.44 -7.36 -25.27
N LEU A 306 -18.58 -6.77 -24.89
CA LEU A 306 -19.79 -6.79 -25.73
C LEU A 306 -19.56 -6.10 -27.07
N GLY A 307 -18.90 -4.93 -27.07
CA GLY A 307 -18.56 -4.22 -28.31
C GLY A 307 -17.55 -4.96 -29.20
N ASN A 308 -16.76 -5.88 -28.65
CA ASN A 308 -15.89 -6.75 -29.46
C ASN A 308 -16.65 -7.95 -30.06
N CYS A 309 -17.79 -8.34 -29.48
CA CYS A 309 -18.61 -9.45 -29.97
C CYS A 309 -19.55 -9.05 -31.11
N SER A 310 -19.89 -7.76 -31.21
CA SER A 310 -20.71 -7.16 -32.28
C SER A 310 -19.92 -6.86 -33.55
#